data_AF-A0A8J5CCE9-F1
#
_entry.id   AF-A0A8J5CCE9-F1
#
_cell.length_a   1.000
_cell.length_b   1.000
_cell.length_c   1.000
_cell.angle_alpha   90.00
_cell.angle_beta   90.00
_cell.angle_gamma   90.00
#
_symmetry.space_group_name_H-M   'P 1'
#
loop_
_entity.id
_entity.type
_entity.pdbx_description
1 polymer ?
#
loop_
_entity_poly.entity_id
_entity_poly.type
_entity_poly.pdbx_seq_one_letter_code
_entity_poly.pdbx_strand_id
1 'polypeptide(L)'
;MDRGWCFGYTCQERISTFYSVVAAGQTYEMAMTSTPPQLLRLHLLHAPPGEAVILRIFFPKPQRYDIYVDDVFVPPTNIDVSVTSYQLIPENPDDPDAFFPTFDDDAGTNYFQRSAKLVHVVLQGGHVIDIKTTPMVTLQSGLVVSEEDFFEENILSNLADLLGVSAENIRITSIVREDSRQIGKQYKGTVLADVTVSICVLSSMFS
;
A
#
# COMPACT_ATOMS: atom_id res chain seq x y z
N MET A 1 1.94 -14.87 27.21
CA MET A 1 1.33 -13.90 28.15
C MET A 1 0.15 -13.31 27.42
N ASP A 2 -0.97 -14.00 27.53
CA ASP A 2 -2.14 -13.91 26.66
C ASP A 2 -3.24 -13.41 27.59
N ARG A 3 -3.40 -12.08 27.64
CA ARG A 3 -4.38 -11.41 28.49
C ARG A 3 -5.51 -10.81 27.66
N GLY A 4 -6.03 -11.59 26.71
CA GLY A 4 -7.27 -11.30 26.02
C GLY A 4 -8.45 -11.87 26.78
N TRP A 5 -9.24 -11.03 27.46
CA TRP A 5 -10.52 -11.42 28.04
C TRP A 5 -11.53 -11.61 26.90
N CYS A 6 -11.70 -12.84 26.42
CA CYS A 6 -12.72 -13.18 25.43
C CYS A 6 -13.95 -13.77 26.12
N PHE A 7 -14.87 -12.91 26.56
CA PHE A 7 -16.21 -13.31 27.00
C PHE A 7 -17.25 -12.78 26.00
N GLY A 8 -17.80 -13.68 25.17
CA GLY A 8 -18.91 -13.37 24.27
C GLY A 8 -18.52 -12.58 23.01
N TYR A 9 -19.42 -11.71 22.55
CA TYR A 9 -19.30 -10.97 21.27
C TYR A 9 -18.26 -9.84 21.26
N THR A 10 -17.48 -9.65 22.34
CA THR A 10 -16.46 -8.60 22.48
C THR A 10 -15.05 -9.05 22.09
N CYS A 11 -14.85 -10.33 21.77
CA CYS A 11 -13.57 -10.85 21.32
C CYS A 11 -13.34 -10.47 19.84
N GLN A 12 -12.33 -9.64 19.56
CA GLN A 12 -11.94 -9.24 18.20
C GLN A 12 -11.12 -10.31 17.46
N GLU A 13 -10.81 -11.44 18.09
CA GLU A 13 -10.08 -12.57 17.49
C GLU A 13 -11.04 -13.60 16.88
N ARG A 14 -11.88 -13.18 15.94
CA ARG A 14 -12.80 -14.09 15.25
C ARG A 14 -12.23 -14.52 13.91
N ILE A 15 -11.86 -15.80 13.81
CA ILE A 15 -11.60 -16.44 12.52
C ILE A 15 -12.92 -16.50 11.74
N SER A 16 -12.94 -15.88 10.55
CA SER A 16 -14.06 -15.93 9.61
C SER A 16 -13.58 -16.60 8.33
N THR A 17 -14.24 -17.69 7.92
CA THR A 17 -13.89 -18.43 6.71
C THR A 17 -14.97 -18.22 5.66
N PHE A 18 -14.55 -17.80 4.47
CA PHE A 18 -15.42 -17.56 3.32
C PHE A 18 -14.97 -18.44 2.17
N TYR A 19 -15.92 -19.00 1.43
CA TYR A 19 -15.66 -19.83 0.26
C TYR A 19 -16.24 -19.16 -0.98
N SER A 20 -15.46 -19.15 -2.05
CA SER A 20 -15.89 -18.72 -3.38
C SER A 20 -15.47 -19.76 -4.42
N VAL A 21 -16.20 -19.79 -5.53
CA VAL A 21 -15.81 -20.57 -6.71
C VAL A 21 -15.30 -19.57 -7.74
N VAL A 22 -14.07 -19.78 -8.19
CA VAL A 22 -13.37 -18.93 -9.16
C VAL A 22 -12.88 -19.79 -10.32
N ALA A 23 -12.74 -19.19 -11.50
CA ALA A 23 -12.11 -19.82 -12.65
C ALA A 23 -10.61 -19.44 -12.70
N ALA A 24 -9.75 -20.41 -13.00
CA ALA A 24 -8.32 -20.15 -13.20
C ALA A 24 -8.06 -19.24 -14.42
N GLY A 25 -6.92 -18.55 -14.45
CA GLY A 25 -6.51 -17.64 -15.52
C GLY A 25 -7.37 -16.37 -15.60
N GLN A 26 -7.96 -15.96 -14.47
CA GLN A 26 -8.81 -14.77 -14.37
C GLN A 26 -8.36 -13.87 -13.23
N THR A 27 -8.62 -12.58 -13.41
CA THR A 27 -8.39 -11.56 -12.38
C THR A 27 -9.71 -11.24 -11.69
N TYR A 28 -9.72 -11.33 -10.37
CA TYR A 28 -10.88 -11.02 -9.54
C TYR A 28 -10.60 -9.84 -8.64
N GLU A 29 -11.63 -9.05 -8.35
CA GLU A 29 -11.57 -8.01 -7.33
C GLU A 29 -12.39 -8.42 -6.11
N MET A 30 -11.80 -8.24 -4.94
CA MET A 30 -12.42 -8.51 -3.66
C MET A 30 -12.39 -7.24 -2.81
N ALA A 31 -13.54 -6.90 -2.24
CA ALA A 31 -13.65 -5.85 -1.26
C ALA A 31 -14.39 -6.36 -0.03
N MET A 32 -14.04 -5.80 1.13
CA MET A 32 -14.69 -6.09 2.39
C MET A 32 -15.62 -4.93 2.75
N THR A 33 -16.83 -5.23 3.21
CA THR A 33 -17.83 -4.20 3.58
C THR A 33 -17.50 -3.46 4.87
N SER A 34 -16.56 -3.98 5.66
CA SER A 34 -16.14 -3.40 6.94
C SER A 34 -14.61 -3.30 7.01
N THR A 35 -14.07 -3.21 8.22
CA THR A 35 -12.62 -3.14 8.45
C THR A 35 -11.95 -4.45 8.00
N PRO A 36 -10.97 -4.41 7.08
CA PRO A 36 -10.21 -5.60 6.72
C PRO A 36 -9.48 -6.21 7.92
N PRO A 37 -9.32 -7.55 7.95
CA PRO A 37 -8.61 -8.22 9.03
C PRO A 37 -7.11 -7.88 9.00
N GLN A 38 -6.46 -7.94 10.17
CA GLN A 38 -5.01 -7.76 10.26
C GLN A 38 -4.24 -8.92 9.62
N LEU A 39 -4.82 -10.12 9.62
CA LEU A 39 -4.31 -11.31 8.96
C LEU A 39 -5.39 -11.84 8.02
N LEU A 40 -5.10 -11.90 6.72
CA LEU A 40 -5.95 -12.52 5.71
C LEU A 40 -5.22 -13.71 5.11
N ARG A 41 -5.84 -14.89 5.17
CA ARG A 41 -5.31 -16.12 4.61
C ARG A 41 -6.10 -16.53 3.36
N LEU A 42 -5.41 -16.80 2.27
CA LEU A 42 -5.97 -17.09 0.95
C LEU A 42 -5.43 -18.41 0.43
N HIS A 43 -6.34 -19.29 0.02
CA HIS A 43 -6.02 -20.65 -0.45
C HIS A 43 -6.83 -20.92 -1.72
N LEU A 44 -6.16 -21.35 -2.79
CA LEU A 44 -6.83 -21.86 -3.98
C LEU A 44 -6.99 -23.39 -3.84
N LEU A 45 -8.03 -23.80 -3.12
CA LEU A 45 -8.30 -25.21 -2.82
C LEU A 45 -8.68 -25.99 -4.08
N HIS A 46 -8.19 -27.23 -4.17
CA HIS A 46 -8.44 -28.16 -5.29
C HIS A 46 -7.92 -27.70 -6.66
N ALA A 47 -7.08 -26.67 -6.72
CA ALA A 47 -6.37 -26.29 -7.93
C ALA A 47 -4.99 -26.97 -7.97
N PRO A 48 -4.55 -27.48 -9.14
CA PRO A 48 -3.17 -27.93 -9.33
C PRO A 48 -2.19 -26.74 -9.30
N PRO A 49 -0.89 -26.97 -9.05
CA PRO A 49 0.11 -25.91 -9.03
C PRO A 49 0.24 -25.11 -10.34
N GLY A 50 -0.22 -25.63 -11.48
CA GLY A 50 -0.20 -24.89 -12.74
C GLY A 50 -1.35 -23.89 -12.93
N GLU A 51 -2.32 -23.85 -12.01
CA GLU A 51 -3.47 -22.97 -12.10
C GLU A 51 -3.34 -21.80 -11.13
N ALA A 52 -3.47 -20.58 -11.67
CA ALA A 52 -3.38 -19.35 -10.92
C ALA A 52 -4.58 -18.41 -11.17
N VAL A 53 -4.86 -17.56 -10.20
CA VAL A 53 -5.76 -16.40 -10.32
C VAL A 53 -5.06 -15.17 -9.76
N ILE A 54 -5.34 -14.01 -10.31
CA ILE A 54 -4.87 -12.75 -9.73
C ILE A 54 -6.00 -12.17 -8.89
N LEU A 55 -5.74 -11.91 -7.61
CA LEU A 55 -6.70 -11.28 -6.72
C LEU A 55 -6.30 -9.83 -6.47
N ARG A 56 -7.24 -8.91 -6.70
CA ARG A 56 -7.15 -7.48 -6.41
C ARG A 56 -7.97 -7.19 -5.17
N ILE A 57 -7.31 -6.92 -4.06
CA ILE A 57 -7.97 -6.74 -2.76
C ILE A 57 -7.98 -5.27 -2.40
N PHE A 58 -9.17 -4.71 -2.22
CA PHE A 58 -9.32 -3.33 -1.78
C PHE A 58 -9.10 -3.21 -0.27
N PHE A 59 -8.15 -2.36 0.10
CA PHE A 59 -7.93 -1.96 1.48
C PHE A 59 -8.14 -0.45 1.65
N PRO A 60 -9.04 0.02 2.54
CA PRO A 60 -9.41 1.42 2.60
C PRO A 60 -8.32 2.34 3.17
N LYS A 61 -7.40 1.79 3.97
CA LYS A 61 -6.34 2.52 4.67
C LYS A 61 -5.01 2.37 3.92
N PRO A 62 -4.16 3.41 3.83
CA PRO A 62 -2.80 3.26 3.35
C PRO A 62 -1.94 2.64 4.46
N GLN A 63 -1.84 1.31 4.47
CA GLN A 63 -0.98 0.55 5.37
C GLN A 63 -0.01 -0.30 4.55
N ARG A 64 0.93 -0.94 5.23
CA ARG A 64 1.81 -1.93 4.61
C ARG A 64 1.11 -3.29 4.63
N TYR A 65 1.10 -3.96 3.49
CA TYR A 65 0.53 -5.29 3.32
C TYR A 65 1.67 -6.25 2.98
N ASP A 66 2.14 -6.98 3.98
CA ASP A 66 3.21 -7.95 3.81
C ASP A 66 2.64 -9.29 3.38
N ILE A 67 3.15 -9.82 2.27
CA ILE A 67 2.68 -11.08 1.70
C ILE A 67 3.66 -12.19 2.02
N TYR A 68 3.11 -13.32 2.47
CA TYR A 68 3.84 -14.53 2.80
C TYR A 68 3.27 -15.70 2.01
N VAL A 69 4.14 -16.52 1.42
CA VAL A 69 3.81 -17.79 0.78
C VAL A 69 4.42 -18.87 1.63
N ASP A 70 3.60 -19.77 2.17
CA ASP A 70 4.05 -20.87 3.03
C ASP A 70 5.02 -20.37 4.12
N ASP A 71 4.61 -19.29 4.81
CA ASP A 71 5.35 -18.57 5.86
C ASP A 71 6.64 -17.82 5.43
N VAL A 72 6.96 -17.77 4.14
CA VAL A 72 8.11 -17.03 3.58
C VAL A 72 7.66 -15.69 3.01
N PHE A 73 8.31 -14.59 3.42
CA PHE A 73 8.01 -13.24 2.93
C PHE A 73 8.34 -13.09 1.44
N VAL A 74 7.39 -12.57 0.66
CA VAL A 74 7.54 -12.23 -0.76
C VAL A 74 7.46 -10.71 -0.93
N PRO A 75 8.57 -10.03 -1.30
CA PRO A 75 8.56 -8.59 -1.49
C PRO A 75 7.69 -8.20 -2.69
N PRO A 76 7.09 -6.99 -2.68
CA PRO A 76 6.36 -6.49 -3.83
C PRO A 76 7.27 -6.23 -5.02
N THR A 77 6.72 -6.33 -6.23
CA THR A 77 7.43 -6.15 -7.50
C THR A 77 8.05 -4.77 -7.66
N ASN A 78 7.49 -3.75 -7.00
CA ASN A 78 8.00 -2.38 -7.01
C ASN A 78 8.83 -2.02 -5.78
N ILE A 79 9.41 -2.98 -5.06
CA ILE A 79 10.32 -2.66 -3.96
C ILE A 79 11.59 -1.96 -4.48
N ASP A 80 12.01 -0.90 -3.80
CA ASP A 80 13.24 -0.18 -4.14
C ASP A 80 14.45 -0.90 -3.51
N VAL A 81 15.14 -1.69 -4.33
CA VAL A 81 16.32 -2.46 -3.91
C VAL A 81 17.59 -1.60 -3.74
N SER A 82 17.54 -0.31 -4.11
CA SER A 82 18.69 0.59 -3.97
C SER A 82 18.86 1.14 -2.54
N VAL A 83 17.83 0.99 -1.70
CA VAL A 83 17.78 1.47 -0.32
C VAL A 83 17.60 0.31 0.66
N THR A 84 18.08 0.50 1.89
CA THR A 84 17.98 -0.51 2.95
C THR A 84 16.65 -0.45 3.72
N SER A 85 15.93 0.67 3.61
CA SER A 85 14.61 0.83 4.21
C SER A 85 13.52 0.27 3.30
N TYR A 86 12.41 -0.16 3.89
CA TYR A 86 11.26 -0.63 3.11
C TYR A 86 10.65 0.54 2.34
N GLN A 87 10.96 0.65 1.06
CA GLN A 87 10.44 1.69 0.18
C GLN A 87 9.91 1.08 -1.12
N LEU A 88 8.84 1.67 -1.63
CA LEU A 88 8.22 1.26 -2.89
C LEU A 88 8.45 2.33 -3.95
N ILE A 89 8.89 1.91 -5.12
CA ILE A 89 8.97 2.74 -6.33
C ILE A 89 7.57 3.28 -6.64
N PRO A 90 7.42 4.60 -6.91
CA PRO A 90 6.13 5.20 -7.25
C PRO A 90 5.54 4.60 -8.52
N GLU A 91 4.22 4.72 -8.63
CA GLU A 91 3.50 4.35 -9.84
C GLU A 91 3.98 5.25 -10.99
N ASN A 92 4.24 4.65 -12.15
CA ASN A 92 4.62 5.40 -13.35
C ASN A 92 3.34 5.78 -14.12
N PRO A 93 3.04 7.08 -14.31
CA PRO A 93 1.86 7.50 -15.07
C PRO A 93 1.89 7.08 -16.55
N ASP A 94 3.09 6.96 -17.12
CA ASP A 94 3.28 6.58 -18.53
C ASP A 94 3.20 5.05 -18.74
N ASP A 95 3.40 4.28 -17.67
CA ASP A 95 3.33 2.82 -17.68
C ASP A 95 2.71 2.31 -16.36
N PRO A 96 1.38 2.40 -16.21
CA PRO A 96 0.69 2.10 -14.96
C PRO A 96 0.76 0.61 -14.56
N ASP A 97 1.01 -0.26 -15.55
CA ASP A 97 1.00 -1.71 -15.39
C ASP A 97 2.42 -2.28 -15.23
N ALA A 98 3.46 -1.45 -15.21
CA ALA A 98 4.88 -1.83 -15.17
C ALA A 98 5.24 -2.87 -14.10
N PHE A 99 4.51 -2.86 -12.99
CA PHE A 99 4.74 -3.70 -11.82
C PHE A 99 3.61 -4.70 -11.55
N PHE A 100 2.60 -4.77 -12.42
CA PHE A 100 1.46 -5.65 -12.20
C PHE A 100 1.91 -7.11 -12.33
N PRO A 101 1.50 -7.99 -11.39
CA PRO A 101 1.74 -9.40 -11.53
C PRO A 101 0.97 -9.98 -12.73
N THR A 102 1.51 -11.04 -13.30
CA THR A 102 0.96 -11.83 -14.39
C THR A 102 0.61 -13.25 -13.92
N PHE A 103 -0.07 -14.03 -14.76
CA PHE A 103 -0.45 -15.40 -14.40
C PHE A 103 0.71 -16.39 -14.43
N ASP A 104 1.82 -16.04 -15.06
CA ASP A 104 3.01 -16.87 -15.18
C ASP A 104 4.02 -16.61 -14.03
N ASP A 105 3.76 -15.60 -13.21
CA ASP A 105 4.58 -15.29 -12.04
C ASP A 105 4.36 -16.28 -10.89
N ASP A 106 5.36 -16.41 -10.02
CA ASP A 106 5.31 -17.28 -8.86
C ASP A 106 4.18 -16.89 -7.90
N ALA A 107 3.66 -17.88 -7.16
CA ALA A 107 2.70 -17.66 -6.08
C ALA A 107 3.14 -16.52 -5.15
N GLY A 108 2.19 -15.64 -4.78
CA GLY A 108 2.45 -14.52 -3.88
C GLY A 108 3.17 -13.33 -4.51
N THR A 109 3.56 -13.39 -5.79
CA THR A 109 4.00 -12.18 -6.53
C THR A 109 2.93 -11.11 -6.41
N ASN A 110 3.34 -9.91 -6.00
CA ASN A 110 2.40 -8.90 -5.54
C ASN A 110 2.80 -7.47 -5.85
N TYR A 111 1.79 -6.62 -5.90
CA TYR A 111 1.94 -5.19 -6.14
C TYR A 111 0.88 -4.42 -5.36
N PHE A 112 1.30 -3.38 -4.63
CA PHE A 112 0.36 -2.47 -3.99
C PHE A 112 0.19 -1.20 -4.83
N GLN A 113 -0.96 -1.12 -5.50
CA GLN A 113 -1.41 0.07 -6.21
C GLN A 113 -1.98 1.06 -5.20
N ARG A 114 -1.17 2.03 -4.80
CA ARG A 114 -1.48 3.06 -3.82
C ARG A 114 -2.63 3.97 -4.27
N SER A 115 -2.67 4.33 -5.54
CA SER A 115 -3.70 5.22 -6.11
C SER A 115 -5.10 4.61 -6.00
N ALA A 116 -5.24 3.33 -6.36
CA ALA A 116 -6.49 2.58 -6.31
C ALA A 116 -6.75 1.91 -4.94
N LYS A 117 -5.75 1.87 -4.07
CA LYS A 117 -5.74 1.12 -2.80
C LYS A 117 -6.02 -0.37 -2.98
N LEU A 118 -5.44 -0.94 -4.03
CA LEU A 118 -5.59 -2.35 -4.39
C LEU A 118 -4.26 -3.08 -4.19
N VAL A 119 -4.31 -4.17 -3.43
CA VAL A 119 -3.22 -5.15 -3.36
C VAL A 119 -3.51 -6.20 -4.43
N HIS A 120 -2.64 -6.27 -5.44
CA HIS A 120 -2.65 -7.32 -6.45
C HIS A 120 -1.77 -8.46 -5.95
N VAL A 121 -2.26 -9.69 -6.00
CA VAL A 121 -1.49 -10.88 -5.59
C VAL A 121 -1.84 -12.08 -6.47
N VAL A 122 -0.83 -12.84 -6.87
CA VAL A 122 -1.00 -14.13 -7.56
C VAL A 122 -1.34 -15.21 -6.55
N LEU A 123 -2.52 -15.82 -6.68
CA LEU A 123 -2.90 -17.03 -5.96
C LEU A 123 -2.71 -18.23 -6.86
N GLN A 124 -1.96 -19.23 -6.41
CA GLN A 124 -1.66 -20.45 -7.17
C GLN A 124 -2.09 -21.68 -6.37
N GLY A 125 -2.49 -22.74 -7.08
CA GLY A 125 -2.82 -24.02 -6.45
C GLY A 125 -1.65 -24.59 -5.65
N GLY A 126 -1.94 -25.22 -4.51
CA GLY A 126 -0.94 -25.88 -3.67
C GLY A 126 -0.17 -24.99 -2.69
N HIS A 127 -0.35 -23.66 -2.74
CA HIS A 127 0.29 -22.70 -1.83
C HIS A 127 -0.71 -22.03 -0.90
N VAL A 128 -0.24 -21.68 0.30
CA VAL A 128 -0.98 -20.86 1.27
C VAL A 128 -0.42 -19.44 1.26
N ILE A 129 -1.28 -18.46 1.05
CA ILE A 129 -0.88 -17.05 1.02
C ILE A 129 -1.46 -16.32 2.22
N ASP A 130 -0.60 -15.71 3.02
CA ASP A 130 -0.96 -14.87 4.15
C ASP A 130 -0.62 -13.40 3.85
N ILE A 131 -1.61 -12.53 4.01
CA ILE A 131 -1.44 -11.08 3.96
C ILE A 131 -1.50 -10.53 5.38
N LYS A 132 -0.40 -9.94 5.83
CA LYS A 132 -0.27 -9.33 7.16
C LYS A 132 -0.31 -7.80 7.02
N THR A 133 -1.28 -7.18 7.66
CA THR A 133 -1.41 -5.73 7.71
C THR A 133 -0.48 -5.17 8.79
N THR A 134 0.55 -4.47 8.37
CA THR A 134 1.48 -3.77 9.24
C THR A 134 1.06 -2.29 9.29
N PRO A 135 0.76 -1.73 10.49
CA PRO A 135 0.41 -0.32 10.61
C PRO A 135 1.58 0.55 10.19
N MET A 136 1.30 1.55 9.36
CA MET A 136 2.26 2.59 8.99
C MET A 136 1.77 3.95 9.52
N VAL A 137 2.70 4.76 10.01
CA VAL A 137 2.42 6.16 10.31
C VAL A 137 2.58 6.92 9.00
N THR A 138 1.46 7.35 8.43
CA THR A 138 1.43 8.21 7.25
C THR A 138 1.19 9.64 7.73
N LEU A 139 2.18 10.51 7.56
CA LEU A 139 2.00 11.95 7.78
C LEU A 139 1.59 12.58 6.46
N GLN A 140 0.35 13.03 6.38
CA GLN A 140 -0.16 13.83 5.27
C GLN A 140 -0.22 15.28 5.75
N SER A 141 0.61 16.13 5.14
CA SER A 141 0.58 17.58 5.38
C SER A 141 0.30 18.26 4.05
N GLY A 142 -0.84 18.95 3.97
CA GLY A 142 -1.13 19.86 2.87
C GLY A 142 -0.33 21.14 3.09
N LEU A 143 0.73 21.32 2.31
CA LEU A 143 1.55 22.53 2.39
C LEU A 143 1.07 23.52 1.34
N VAL A 144 0.72 24.70 1.83
CA VAL A 144 0.30 25.85 1.03
C VAL A 144 1.55 26.69 0.83
N VAL A 145 2.25 26.46 -0.29
CA VAL A 145 3.50 27.17 -0.62
C VAL A 145 3.23 28.15 -1.76
N SER A 146 3.84 29.33 -1.67
CA SER A 146 3.84 30.27 -2.79
C SER A 146 4.63 29.64 -3.95
N GLU A 147 4.23 29.92 -5.19
CA GLU A 147 4.91 29.39 -6.38
C GLU A 147 6.40 29.77 -6.40
N GLU A 148 6.73 30.97 -5.92
CA GLU A 148 8.11 31.48 -5.81
C GLU A 148 8.96 30.70 -4.80
N ASP A 149 8.40 30.39 -3.61
CA ASP A 149 9.12 29.63 -2.56
C ASP A 149 9.20 28.12 -2.86
N PHE A 150 8.28 27.59 -3.70
CA PHE A 150 8.26 26.18 -4.09
C PHE A 150 9.29 25.81 -5.16
N PHE A 151 9.88 26.77 -5.88
CA PHE A 151 10.86 26.49 -6.94
C PHE A 151 12.31 26.79 -6.53
N GLU A 152 12.57 27.10 -5.25
CA GLU A 152 13.93 27.34 -4.76
C GLU A 152 14.74 26.04 -4.58
N GLU A 153 16.08 26.13 -4.67
CA GLU A 153 17.01 24.98 -4.71
C GLU A 153 16.94 24.02 -3.49
N ASN A 154 16.21 24.35 -2.41
CA ASN A 154 16.25 23.63 -1.13
C ASN A 154 14.87 23.19 -0.58
N ILE A 155 13.88 22.97 -1.44
CA ILE A 155 12.51 22.54 -1.02
C ILE A 155 12.55 21.31 -0.11
N LEU A 156 13.34 20.29 -0.44
CA LEU A 156 13.44 19.04 0.33
C LEU A 156 14.02 19.27 1.73
N SER A 157 15.02 20.17 1.86
CA SER A 157 15.61 20.52 3.15
C SER A 157 14.62 21.27 4.03
N ASN A 158 13.90 22.26 3.46
CA ASN A 158 12.91 23.04 4.19
C ASN A 158 11.72 22.16 4.65
N LEU A 159 11.32 21.20 3.82
CA LEU A 159 10.28 20.22 4.17
C LEU A 159 10.74 19.28 5.28
N ALA A 160 11.98 18.80 5.20
CA ALA A 160 12.62 17.94 6.18
C ALA A 160 12.70 18.60 7.56
N ASP A 161 13.15 19.85 7.60
CA ASP A 161 13.26 20.63 8.83
C ASP A 161 11.89 20.91 9.45
N LEU A 162 10.88 21.23 8.62
CA LEU A 162 9.52 21.48 9.09
C LEU A 162 8.84 20.23 9.65
N LEU A 163 9.06 19.07 9.02
CA LEU A 163 8.43 17.80 9.39
C LEU A 163 9.25 17.00 10.42
N GLY A 164 10.46 17.46 10.78
CA GLY A 164 11.35 16.79 11.72
C GLY A 164 11.83 15.42 11.23
N VAL A 165 11.94 15.23 9.92
CA VAL A 165 12.33 13.96 9.26
C VAL A 165 13.45 14.20 8.26
N SER A 166 14.37 13.24 8.10
CA SER A 166 15.44 13.35 7.08
C SER A 166 14.83 13.50 5.67
N ALA A 167 15.41 14.38 4.85
CA ALA A 167 15.01 14.62 3.46
C ALA A 167 14.98 13.34 2.61
N GLU A 168 15.81 12.35 2.96
CA GLU A 168 15.86 11.03 2.30
C GLU A 168 14.57 10.21 2.48
N ASN A 169 13.73 10.55 3.48
CA ASN A 169 12.47 9.87 3.78
C ASN A 169 11.24 10.59 3.21
N ILE A 170 11.44 11.66 2.43
CA ILE A 170 10.37 12.51 1.91
C ILE A 170 10.24 12.29 0.40
N ARG A 171 9.03 11.94 -0.06
CA ARG A 171 8.72 11.82 -1.48
C ARG A 171 7.38 12.47 -1.81
N ILE A 172 7.37 13.36 -2.79
CA ILE A 172 6.17 14.08 -3.24
C ILE A 172 5.44 13.19 -4.25
N THR A 173 4.20 12.78 -3.95
CA THR A 173 3.48 11.74 -4.72
C THR A 173 2.45 12.26 -5.70
N SER A 174 2.06 13.54 -5.63
CA SER A 174 1.21 14.17 -6.66
C SER A 174 1.10 15.68 -6.44
N ILE A 175 1.22 16.46 -7.52
CA ILE A 175 0.93 17.90 -7.52
C ILE A 175 -0.44 18.08 -8.15
N VAL A 176 -1.46 18.39 -7.35
CA VAL A 176 -2.78 18.75 -7.88
C VAL A 176 -2.76 20.26 -8.13
N ARG A 177 -2.62 20.64 -9.40
CA ARG A 177 -2.81 22.04 -9.81
C ARG A 177 -4.32 22.30 -9.80
N GLU A 178 -4.82 23.04 -8.82
CA GLU A 178 -6.21 23.48 -8.83
C GLU A 178 -6.38 24.56 -9.91
N ASP A 179 -6.91 24.17 -11.08
CA ASP A 179 -7.29 25.13 -12.11
C ASP A 179 -8.48 25.96 -11.62
N SER A 180 -8.16 27.11 -11.05
CA SER A 180 -9.13 28.12 -10.61
C SER A 180 -9.87 28.70 -11.82
N ARG A 181 -11.12 28.25 -12.04
CA ARG A 181 -12.04 28.90 -12.98
C ARG A 181 -12.35 30.33 -12.50
N GLN A 182 -11.91 31.29 -13.31
CA GLN A 182 -12.12 32.74 -13.30
C GLN A 182 -13.27 33.27 -12.41
N ILE A 183 -12.91 33.95 -11.32
CA ILE A 183 -13.55 35.21 -10.88
C ILE A 183 -12.41 36.19 -10.54
N GLY A 184 -12.42 37.36 -11.19
CA GLY A 184 -11.30 38.29 -11.18
C GLY A 184 -10.91 38.82 -9.80
N LYS A 185 -9.67 38.53 -9.40
CA LYS A 185 -8.73 39.40 -8.66
C LYS A 185 -7.39 38.68 -8.57
N GLN A 186 -6.31 39.40 -8.88
CA GLN A 186 -4.93 38.90 -8.78
C GLN A 186 -4.66 38.33 -7.39
N TYR A 187 -4.53 37.01 -7.29
CA TYR A 187 -3.86 36.33 -6.19
C TYR A 187 -2.62 35.65 -6.77
N LYS A 188 -1.46 35.95 -6.18
CA LYS A 188 -0.19 35.24 -6.43
C LYS A 188 -0.45 33.74 -6.29
N GLY A 189 0.04 32.97 -7.25
CA GLY A 189 -0.17 31.53 -7.35
C GLY A 189 0.27 30.81 -6.09
N THR A 190 -0.67 30.15 -5.44
CA THR A 190 -0.44 29.26 -4.33
C THR A 190 -0.61 27.84 -4.84
N VAL A 191 0.41 27.00 -4.70
CA VAL A 191 0.35 25.59 -5.11
C VAL A 191 -0.01 24.77 -3.88
N LEU A 192 -1.07 23.96 -4.00
CA LEU A 192 -1.39 22.94 -3.00
C LEU A 192 -0.59 21.69 -3.34
N ALA A 193 0.38 21.36 -2.48
CA ALA A 193 1.14 20.13 -2.59
C ALA A 193 0.69 19.15 -1.51
N ASP A 194 0.16 18.01 -1.93
CA ASP A 194 -0.10 16.88 -1.03
C ASP A 194 1.18 16.08 -0.87
N VAL A 195 1.85 16.28 0.28
CA VAL A 195 3.04 15.51 0.64
C VAL A 195 2.61 14.35 1.53
N THR A 196 2.86 13.14 1.05
CA THR A 196 2.65 11.91 1.83
C THR A 196 3.99 11.36 2.26
N VAL A 197 4.28 11.41 3.57
CA VAL A 197 5.47 10.79 4.15
C VAL A 197 5.06 9.48 4.80
N SER A 198 5.59 8.37 4.27
CA SER A 198 5.40 7.04 4.85
C SER A 198 6.60 6.67 5.70
N ILE A 199 6.45 6.71 7.03
CA ILE A 199 7.50 6.27 7.95
C ILE A 199 7.21 4.81 8.30
N CYS A 200 8.06 3.91 7.80
CA CYS A 200 8.05 2.53 8.25
C CYS A 200 8.70 2.50 9.63
N VAL A 201 7.90 2.42 10.69
CA VAL A 201 8.42 2.16 12.03
C VAL A 201 8.95 0.73 11.99
N LEU A 202 10.27 0.57 11.88
CA LEU A 202 10.92 -0.70 12.17
C LEU A 202 10.51 -1.06 13.59
N SER A 203 9.65 -2.07 13.73
CA SER A 203 9.33 -2.65 15.04
C SER A 203 10.55 -3.46 15.49
N SER A 204 11.62 -2.76 15.84
CA SER A 204 12.75 -3.28 16.60
C SER A 204 12.57 -2.86 18.05
N MET A 205 11.47 -3.27 18.69
CA MET A 205 11.31 -3.14 20.13
C MET A 205 10.16 -4.03 20.64
N PHE A 206 10.35 -5.33 20.53
CA PHE A 206 9.84 -6.29 21.52
C PHE A 206 10.99 -7.21 21.90
N SER A 207 11.71 -6.82 22.96
CA SER A 207 12.45 -7.73 23.83
C SER A 207 12.24 -7.30 25.27
#